data_AF-A0A1G2YS45-F1
#
_entry.id   AF-A0A1G2YS45-F1
#
_cell.length_a   1.000
_cell.length_b   1.000
_cell.length_c   1.000
_cell.angle_alpha   90.00
_cell.angle_beta   90.00
_cell.angle_gamma   90.00
#
_symmetry.space_group_name_H-M   'P 1'
#
loop_
_entity.id
_entity.type
_entity.pdbx_description
1 polymer ?
#
loop_
_entity_poly.entity_id
_entity_poly.type
_entity_poly.pdbx_seq_one_letter_code
_entity_poly.pdbx_strand_id
1 'polypeptide(L)'
;MTELQDESVHLVITSPPYWQLKDYGNGSQIGFDDSYEDYINNLNLVWNECHRVLKQGCRLCVNIGDQFARSVYYGRYKVIPIRTEIIKFCETVGFDYMGAIIWQKVTTCNTTGGATIMGSFPYPRNGIIKIDYEFILIFKKQGVPPKVSREIKEKSKMAIEEWNQLFTGHWNIPGEKQDKHLAVFPEEIPRRLIKMFSFVNDTVLDPFLGSGTTSLAAKNLERNSIGYEINPHYISIIKEKLSLKDKGFFDKFSFELAQNGEDKIEWKEEIRKLPYIFKDPVKFDKKVDPRKLQFGSKINNKNSKREKYYIIKDVISPELLLIDNGLKVRLLGIKRKPETSCEAIEFLRKSTHGQKVFMKFDMIKFDHDNNLLCYLYLQNKTFLNAHLIKRGLTDVDLTFNYKYQNKFLGYLKELRNE
;
A
#
# COMPACT_ATOMS: atom_id res chain seq x y z
N MET A 1 -12.36 2.94 20.59
CA MET A 1 -13.31 1.84 20.83
C MET A 1 -13.53 1.60 22.33
N THR A 2 -12.98 2.43 23.23
CA THR A 2 -13.17 2.33 24.69
C THR A 2 -14.62 2.59 25.10
N GLU A 3 -15.37 3.32 24.29
CA GLU A 3 -16.80 3.57 24.44
C GLU A 3 -17.68 2.32 24.18
N LEU A 4 -17.15 1.31 23.48
CA LEU A 4 -17.85 0.06 23.25
C LEU A 4 -17.66 -0.88 24.44
N GLN A 5 -18.77 -1.42 24.92
CA GLN A 5 -18.75 -2.46 25.95
C GLN A 5 -18.11 -3.74 25.43
N ASP A 6 -17.50 -4.50 26.34
CA ASP A 6 -17.01 -5.85 26.06
C ASP A 6 -18.15 -6.71 25.51
N GLU A 7 -17.83 -7.58 24.55
CA GLU A 7 -18.79 -8.52 23.96
C GLU A 7 -20.11 -7.85 23.49
N SER A 8 -20.03 -6.68 22.85
CA SER A 8 -21.17 -5.91 22.35
C SER A 8 -21.47 -6.12 20.86
N VAL A 9 -20.50 -6.60 20.07
CA VAL A 9 -20.66 -6.78 18.61
C VAL A 9 -20.69 -8.26 18.22
N HIS A 10 -21.34 -8.58 17.09
CA HIS A 10 -21.60 -9.96 16.66
C HIS A 10 -20.74 -10.38 15.47
N LEU A 11 -20.21 -9.42 14.72
CA LEU A 11 -19.39 -9.67 13.55
C LEU A 11 -18.49 -8.46 13.31
N VAL A 12 -17.20 -8.69 13.06
CA VAL A 12 -16.29 -7.63 12.59
C VAL A 12 -15.95 -7.92 11.13
N ILE A 13 -16.12 -6.94 10.24
CA ILE A 13 -15.69 -7.02 8.84
C ILE A 13 -14.91 -5.76 8.52
N THR A 14 -13.70 -5.91 8.01
CA THR A 14 -12.87 -4.75 7.70
C THR A 14 -11.79 -5.04 6.67
N SER A 15 -11.14 -3.97 6.19
CA SER A 15 -9.92 -4.01 5.40
C SER A 15 -8.97 -2.96 5.97
N PRO A 16 -7.88 -3.35 6.63
CA PRO A 16 -6.93 -2.38 7.18
C PRO A 16 -6.31 -1.51 6.08
N PRO A 17 -5.84 -0.30 6.43
CA PRO A 17 -5.15 0.58 5.48
C PRO A 17 -3.88 -0.11 4.95
N TYR A 18 -3.62 0.00 3.65
CA TYR A 18 -2.45 -0.63 3.04
C TYR A 18 -1.16 0.10 3.45
N TRP A 19 -0.20 -0.64 4.03
CA TRP A 19 1.15 -0.15 4.34
C TRP A 19 1.82 0.57 3.14
N GLN A 20 2.30 1.80 3.34
CA GLN A 20 3.08 2.62 2.40
C GLN A 20 2.51 2.85 0.98
N LEU A 21 1.26 2.45 0.70
CA LEU A 21 0.68 2.53 -0.63
C LEU A 21 -0.18 3.78 -0.84
N LYS A 22 -0.78 4.33 0.22
CA LYS A 22 -1.77 5.41 0.12
C LYS A 22 -1.64 6.39 1.29
N ASP A 23 -1.53 7.66 0.95
CA ASP A 23 -1.65 8.81 1.86
C ASP A 23 -3.14 9.13 1.98
N TYR A 24 -3.76 8.86 3.14
CA TYR A 24 -5.17 9.18 3.38
C TYR A 24 -5.35 10.60 3.95
N GLY A 25 -4.32 11.44 3.89
CA GLY A 25 -4.41 12.88 4.12
C GLY A 25 -4.40 13.32 5.58
N ASN A 26 -4.06 12.43 6.52
CA ASN A 26 -3.98 12.75 7.95
C ASN A 26 -2.69 12.19 8.57
N GLY A 27 -1.96 13.01 9.33
CA GLY A 27 -0.65 12.65 9.90
C GLY A 27 -0.67 11.59 11.02
N SER A 28 -1.86 11.14 11.42
CA SER A 28 -2.14 10.14 12.47
C SER A 28 -2.58 8.77 11.93
N GLN A 29 -2.48 8.55 10.61
CA GLN A 29 -2.92 7.31 9.97
C GLN A 29 -1.93 6.15 10.21
N ILE A 30 -2.46 4.97 10.55
CA ILE A 30 -1.68 3.72 10.55
C ILE A 30 -1.22 3.38 9.12
N GLY A 31 0.09 3.17 8.95
CA GLY A 31 0.70 2.56 7.76
C GLY A 31 1.28 3.51 6.71
N PHE A 32 1.01 4.82 6.76
CA PHE A 32 1.74 5.80 5.96
C PHE A 32 2.94 6.30 6.78
N ASP A 33 4.15 6.34 6.21
CA ASP A 33 5.41 6.69 6.91
C ASP A 33 5.87 5.79 8.08
N ASP A 34 5.10 4.76 8.44
CA ASP A 34 5.46 3.76 9.43
C ASP A 34 6.51 2.75 8.91
N SER A 35 7.37 2.26 9.81
CA SER A 35 8.11 1.03 9.53
C SER A 35 7.13 -0.15 9.43
N TYR A 36 7.56 -1.26 8.81
CA TYR A 36 6.70 -2.44 8.74
C TYR A 36 6.34 -2.94 10.15
N GLU A 37 7.30 -2.82 11.06
CA GLU A 37 7.15 -3.15 12.47
C GLU A 37 6.06 -2.30 13.15
N ASP A 38 6.16 -0.97 13.02
CA ASP A 38 5.18 -0.04 13.59
C ASP A 38 3.78 -0.29 13.02
N TYR A 39 3.68 -0.48 11.71
CA TYR A 39 2.41 -0.78 11.04
C TYR A 39 1.72 -2.02 11.59
N ILE A 40 2.43 -3.15 11.70
CA ILE A 40 1.85 -4.39 12.23
C ILE A 40 1.45 -4.22 13.69
N ASN A 41 2.30 -3.60 14.52
CA ASN A 41 2.01 -3.42 15.94
C ASN A 41 0.83 -2.46 16.19
N ASN A 42 0.66 -1.43 15.35
CA ASN A 42 -0.51 -0.56 15.39
C ASN A 42 -1.80 -1.32 14.99
N LEU A 43 -1.75 -2.20 13.98
CA LEU A 43 -2.88 -3.07 13.65
C LEU A 43 -3.23 -4.03 14.80
N ASN A 44 -2.23 -4.54 15.50
CA ASN A 44 -2.42 -5.45 16.64
C ASN A 44 -3.22 -4.81 17.78
N LEU A 45 -3.09 -3.50 18.01
CA LEU A 45 -3.97 -2.77 18.95
C LEU A 45 -5.44 -2.89 18.54
N VAL A 46 -5.72 -2.72 17.25
CA VAL A 46 -7.09 -2.83 16.71
C VAL A 46 -7.61 -4.25 16.82
N TRP A 47 -6.79 -5.26 16.49
CA TRP A 47 -7.19 -6.67 16.63
C TRP A 47 -7.45 -7.06 18.09
N ASN A 48 -6.66 -6.54 19.02
CA ASN A 48 -6.85 -6.74 20.46
C ASN A 48 -8.20 -6.16 20.92
N GLU A 49 -8.53 -4.94 20.47
CA GLU A 49 -9.82 -4.33 20.78
C GLU A 49 -10.98 -5.06 20.09
N CYS A 50 -10.81 -5.51 18.84
CA CYS A 50 -11.80 -6.35 18.16
C CYS A 50 -12.07 -7.64 18.95
N HIS A 51 -11.05 -8.26 19.53
CA HIS A 51 -11.23 -9.43 20.40
C HIS A 51 -12.07 -9.10 21.64
N ARG A 52 -11.80 -7.97 22.31
CA ARG A 52 -12.54 -7.51 23.49
C ARG A 52 -14.02 -7.29 23.20
N VAL A 53 -14.34 -6.51 22.16
CA VAL A 53 -15.72 -6.09 21.87
C VAL A 53 -16.55 -7.18 21.19
N LEU A 54 -15.94 -8.17 20.54
CA LEU A 54 -16.66 -9.25 19.86
C LEU A 54 -17.25 -10.23 20.87
N LYS A 55 -18.51 -10.64 20.66
CA LYS A 55 -19.16 -11.70 21.44
C LYS A 55 -18.43 -13.04 21.26
N GLN A 56 -18.51 -13.89 22.28
CA GLN A 56 -17.99 -15.26 22.18
C GLN A 56 -18.67 -16.03 21.05
N GLY A 57 -17.95 -16.94 20.40
CA GLY A 57 -18.45 -17.75 19.28
C GLY A 57 -18.69 -16.99 17.97
N CYS A 58 -18.57 -15.66 17.97
CA CYS A 58 -18.71 -14.80 16.79
C CYS A 58 -17.39 -14.65 16.02
N ARG A 59 -17.41 -13.92 14.89
CA ARG A 59 -16.29 -13.90 13.93
C ARG A 59 -15.72 -12.52 13.65
N LEU A 60 -14.42 -12.51 13.34
CA LEU A 60 -13.67 -11.40 12.76
C LEU A 60 -13.25 -11.79 11.34
N CYS A 61 -13.59 -10.96 10.36
CA CYS A 61 -13.28 -11.15 8.96
C CYS A 61 -12.40 -9.99 8.47
N VAL A 62 -11.18 -10.29 8.01
CA VAL A 62 -10.20 -9.26 7.60
C VAL A 62 -9.83 -9.46 6.13
N ASN A 63 -10.22 -8.51 5.28
CA ASN A 63 -9.74 -8.46 3.90
C ASN A 63 -8.34 -7.83 3.84
N ILE A 64 -7.35 -8.59 3.38
CA ILE A 64 -5.96 -8.12 3.27
C ILE A 64 -5.28 -8.71 2.04
N GLY A 65 -4.56 -7.85 1.30
CA GLY A 65 -3.63 -8.26 0.26
C GLY A 65 -2.20 -8.29 0.76
N ASP A 66 -1.47 -9.36 0.47
CA ASP A 66 -0.02 -9.36 0.61
C ASP A 66 0.58 -8.36 -0.39
N GLN A 67 1.60 -7.61 0.04
CA GLN A 67 2.09 -6.47 -0.73
C GLN A 67 3.43 -6.73 -1.38
N PHE A 68 3.60 -6.22 -2.60
CA PHE A 68 4.88 -6.29 -3.29
C PHE A 68 5.82 -5.17 -2.84
N ALA A 69 6.84 -5.51 -2.07
CA ALA A 69 7.90 -4.59 -1.72
C ALA A 69 8.82 -4.36 -2.93
N ARG A 70 8.95 -3.11 -3.34
CA ARG A 70 9.92 -2.74 -4.38
C ARG A 70 11.34 -2.88 -3.83
N SER A 71 12.29 -3.20 -4.73
CA SER A 71 13.72 -3.31 -4.39
C SER A 71 14.31 -2.06 -3.73
N VAL A 72 13.67 -0.90 -3.87
CA VAL A 72 14.07 0.34 -3.18
C VAL A 72 13.94 0.23 -1.66
N TYR A 73 13.05 -0.62 -1.16
CA TYR A 73 12.80 -0.78 0.28
C TYR A 73 13.68 -1.88 0.92
N TYR A 74 13.89 -3.00 0.22
CA TYR A 74 14.59 -4.16 0.80
C TYR A 74 15.87 -4.55 0.05
N GLY A 75 16.35 -3.71 -0.88
CA GLY A 75 17.44 -4.04 -1.80
C GLY A 75 17.08 -5.11 -2.85
N ARG A 76 15.97 -5.83 -2.65
CA ARG A 76 15.45 -6.90 -3.49
C ARG A 76 13.93 -6.84 -3.58
N TYR A 77 13.37 -7.43 -4.63
CA TYR A 77 11.94 -7.66 -4.70
C TYR A 77 11.51 -8.73 -3.71
N LYS A 78 10.46 -8.46 -2.94
CA LYS A 78 9.93 -9.38 -1.92
C LYS A 78 8.42 -9.17 -1.78
N VAL A 79 7.67 -10.23 -1.58
CA VAL A 79 6.28 -10.14 -1.11
C VAL A 79 6.30 -10.04 0.41
N ILE A 80 5.58 -9.06 0.95
CA ILE A 80 5.41 -8.86 2.39
C ILE A 80 4.15 -9.62 2.80
N PRO A 81 4.28 -10.69 3.59
CA PRO A 81 3.17 -11.56 3.93
C PRO A 81 2.37 -10.98 5.11
N ILE A 82 1.73 -9.82 4.92
CA ILE A 82 0.99 -9.09 5.97
C ILE A 82 -0.03 -10.01 6.63
N ARG A 83 -0.72 -10.85 5.84
CA ARG A 83 -1.71 -11.81 6.36
C ARG A 83 -1.14 -12.72 7.44
N THR A 84 0.15 -13.08 7.35
CA THR A 84 0.78 -14.05 8.26
C THR A 84 0.94 -13.45 9.65
N GLU A 85 1.31 -12.18 9.72
CA GLU A 85 1.46 -11.49 11.01
C GLU A 85 0.11 -11.20 11.66
N ILE A 86 -0.93 -10.89 10.86
CA ILE A 86 -2.31 -10.80 11.37
C ILE A 86 -2.77 -12.14 11.94
N ILE A 87 -2.58 -13.26 11.22
CA ILE A 87 -2.96 -14.59 11.70
C ILE A 87 -2.26 -14.91 13.03
N LYS A 88 -0.94 -14.73 13.11
CA LYS A 88 -0.17 -14.99 14.34
C LYS A 88 -0.68 -14.19 15.53
N PHE A 89 -0.91 -12.89 15.34
CA PHE A 89 -1.39 -12.05 16.43
C PHE A 89 -2.81 -12.43 16.87
N CYS A 90 -3.73 -12.65 15.92
CA CYS A 90 -5.10 -13.06 16.22
C CYS A 90 -5.14 -14.39 17.00
N GLU A 91 -4.36 -15.40 16.57
CA GLU A 91 -4.21 -16.66 17.31
C GLU A 91 -3.69 -16.43 18.73
N THR A 92 -2.69 -15.55 18.87
CA THR A 92 -2.08 -15.25 20.18
C THR A 92 -3.06 -14.58 21.16
N VAL A 93 -3.97 -13.73 20.66
CA VAL A 93 -4.95 -13.02 21.52
C VAL A 93 -6.18 -13.88 21.86
N GLY A 94 -6.32 -15.07 21.27
CA GLY A 94 -7.38 -16.03 21.60
C GLY A 94 -8.45 -16.23 20.52
N PHE A 95 -8.19 -15.82 19.28
CA PHE A 95 -9.00 -16.24 18.14
C PHE A 95 -8.56 -17.61 17.61
N ASP A 96 -9.52 -18.40 17.12
CA ASP A 96 -9.25 -19.55 16.27
C ASP A 96 -9.29 -19.13 14.79
N TYR A 97 -8.22 -19.38 14.05
CA TYR A 97 -8.16 -19.20 12.60
C TYR A 97 -8.94 -20.29 11.89
N MET A 98 -10.01 -19.87 11.21
CA MET A 98 -10.96 -20.76 10.53
C MET A 98 -10.60 -20.97 9.05
N GLY A 99 -9.47 -20.44 8.59
CA GLY A 99 -9.09 -20.41 7.18
C GLY A 99 -9.32 -19.05 6.53
N ALA A 100 -9.16 -19.00 5.21
CA ALA A 100 -9.33 -17.79 4.42
C ALA A 100 -10.07 -18.08 3.12
N ILE A 101 -10.81 -17.08 2.65
CA ILE A 101 -11.39 -17.06 1.31
C ILE A 101 -10.42 -16.29 0.42
N ILE A 102 -10.10 -16.85 -0.74
CA ILE A 102 -9.30 -16.18 -1.77
C ILE A 102 -10.25 -15.36 -2.64
N TRP A 103 -10.20 -14.04 -2.50
CA TRP A 103 -10.93 -13.13 -3.36
C TRP A 103 -10.10 -12.83 -4.61
N GLN A 104 -10.47 -13.47 -5.72
CA GLN A 104 -9.90 -13.22 -7.03
C GLN A 104 -10.52 -11.95 -7.63
N LYS A 105 -9.68 -10.95 -7.90
CA LYS A 105 -10.10 -9.71 -8.54
C LYS A 105 -10.09 -9.92 -10.05
N VAL A 106 -11.26 -9.92 -10.68
CA VAL A 106 -11.36 -9.99 -12.14
C VAL A 106 -10.75 -8.70 -12.72
N THR A 107 -9.54 -8.78 -13.26
CA THR A 107 -8.75 -7.60 -13.65
C THR A 107 -9.22 -7.00 -14.98
N THR A 108 -10.14 -6.05 -14.93
CA THR A 108 -10.26 -4.98 -15.96
C THR A 108 -9.68 -3.65 -15.48
N CYS A 109 -9.31 -3.54 -14.19
CA CYS A 109 -8.83 -2.31 -13.57
C CYS A 109 -7.44 -2.49 -12.98
N ASN A 110 -6.57 -1.49 -13.17
CA ASN A 110 -5.23 -1.40 -12.60
C ASN A 110 -5.30 -1.48 -11.06
N THR A 111 -5.20 -2.70 -10.52
CA THR A 111 -5.09 -2.90 -9.08
C THR A 111 -3.75 -2.33 -8.60
N THR A 112 -3.78 -1.80 -7.40
CA THR A 112 -2.62 -1.22 -6.71
C THR A 112 -1.66 -2.35 -6.38
N GLY A 113 -0.80 -2.77 -7.32
CA GLY A 113 0.06 -3.92 -7.07
C GLY A 113 0.65 -4.70 -8.24
N GLY A 114 0.42 -4.32 -9.51
CA GLY A 114 1.14 -4.93 -10.63
C GLY A 114 0.21 -5.60 -11.64
N ALA A 115 -0.20 -4.83 -12.64
CA ALA A 115 -0.89 -5.36 -13.81
C ALA A 115 0.08 -5.92 -14.88
N THR A 116 1.38 -5.82 -14.67
CA THR A 116 2.41 -6.30 -15.59
C THR A 116 3.17 -7.43 -14.92
N ILE A 117 3.32 -8.57 -15.60
CA ILE A 117 4.21 -9.65 -15.16
C ILE A 117 5.60 -9.02 -15.02
N MET A 118 6.08 -8.92 -13.78
CA MET A 118 7.38 -8.35 -13.48
C MET A 118 8.43 -9.43 -13.69
N GLY A 119 9.61 -9.06 -14.19
CA GLY A 119 10.67 -10.01 -14.49
C GLY A 119 11.31 -9.77 -15.84
N SER A 120 12.23 -10.66 -16.21
CA SER A 120 13.04 -10.55 -17.42
C SER A 120 12.29 -11.07 -18.66
N PHE A 121 11.09 -10.60 -18.98
CA PHE A 121 10.37 -11.07 -20.17
C PHE A 121 11.24 -10.97 -21.45
N PRO A 122 11.28 -12.00 -22.32
CA PRO A 122 10.58 -13.30 -22.26
C PRO A 122 11.32 -14.41 -21.48
N TYR A 123 12.44 -14.10 -20.83
CA TYR A 123 13.28 -15.06 -20.10
C TYR A 123 12.65 -15.49 -18.75
N PRO A 124 12.45 -16.80 -18.52
CA PRO A 124 11.55 -17.29 -17.48
C PRO A 124 12.09 -17.21 -16.04
N ARG A 125 13.42 -17.17 -15.84
CA ARG A 125 14.04 -17.37 -14.50
C ARG A 125 13.63 -16.33 -13.46
N ASN A 126 13.35 -15.09 -13.88
CA ASN A 126 13.07 -13.97 -12.99
C ASN A 126 11.61 -13.51 -13.05
N GLY A 127 10.70 -14.32 -13.61
CA GLY A 127 9.28 -14.02 -13.63
C GLY A 127 8.70 -13.97 -12.22
N ILE A 128 7.95 -12.91 -11.91
CA ILE A 128 7.23 -12.73 -10.66
C ILE A 128 5.75 -12.96 -10.90
N ILE A 129 5.14 -13.76 -10.03
CA ILE A 129 3.72 -14.06 -10.07
C ILE A 129 2.92 -12.78 -9.84
N LYS A 130 1.92 -12.55 -10.70
CA LYS A 130 0.96 -11.47 -10.55
C LYS A 130 0.09 -11.74 -9.31
N ILE A 131 0.01 -10.79 -8.39
CA ILE A 131 -0.87 -10.86 -7.23
C ILE A 131 -2.18 -10.15 -7.60
N ASP A 132 -3.13 -10.91 -8.13
CA ASP A 132 -4.46 -10.43 -8.53
C ASP A 132 -5.59 -10.96 -7.63
N TYR A 133 -5.23 -11.36 -6.42
CA TYR A 133 -6.12 -11.82 -5.38
C TYR A 133 -5.81 -11.17 -4.03
N GLU A 134 -6.80 -11.18 -3.15
CA GLU A 134 -6.67 -10.83 -1.73
C GLU A 134 -7.20 -11.96 -0.87
N PHE A 135 -6.86 -11.93 0.42
CA PHE A 135 -7.32 -12.90 1.39
C PHE A 135 -8.38 -12.27 2.27
N ILE A 136 -9.50 -12.95 2.45
CA ILE A 136 -10.45 -12.66 3.52
C ILE A 136 -10.18 -13.68 4.61
N LEU A 137 -9.40 -13.27 5.61
CA LEU A 137 -9.07 -14.08 6.78
C LEU A 137 -10.29 -14.20 7.68
N ILE A 138 -10.57 -15.41 8.17
CA ILE A 138 -11.72 -15.67 9.05
C ILE A 138 -11.20 -16.17 10.38
N PHE A 139 -11.59 -15.47 11.44
CA PHE A 139 -11.26 -15.78 12.83
C PHE A 139 -12.53 -15.97 13.63
N LYS A 140 -12.53 -16.89 14.58
CA LYS A 140 -13.64 -17.12 15.52
C LYS A 140 -13.16 -16.87 16.94
N LYS A 141 -13.88 -16.03 17.70
CA LYS A 141 -13.61 -15.88 19.13
C LYS A 141 -14.09 -17.12 19.87
N GLN A 142 -13.25 -17.65 20.75
CA GLN A 142 -13.59 -18.83 21.55
C GLN A 142 -14.80 -18.55 22.46
N GLY A 143 -15.46 -19.63 22.89
CA GLY A 143 -16.62 -19.57 23.79
C GLY A 143 -17.97 -19.83 23.11
N VAL A 144 -19.05 -19.56 23.85
CA VAL A 144 -20.42 -19.94 23.48
C VAL A 144 -21.10 -18.79 22.73
N PRO A 145 -21.64 -19.02 21.52
CA PRO A 145 -22.34 -17.98 20.78
C PRO A 145 -23.64 -17.54 21.47
N PRO A 146 -24.06 -16.28 21.28
CA PRO A 146 -25.34 -15.78 21.78
C PRO A 146 -26.52 -16.64 21.31
N LYS A 147 -27.52 -16.81 22.17
CA LYS A 147 -28.76 -17.49 21.79
C LYS A 147 -29.57 -16.59 20.87
N VAL A 148 -30.05 -17.17 19.76
CA VAL A 148 -30.86 -16.47 18.76
C VAL A 148 -32.27 -17.08 18.74
N SER A 149 -33.29 -16.23 18.76
CA SER A 149 -34.70 -16.65 18.72
C SER A 149 -35.04 -17.34 17.40
N ARG A 150 -36.07 -18.21 17.42
CA ARG A 150 -36.51 -18.92 16.22
C ARG A 150 -36.96 -17.96 15.11
N GLU A 151 -37.62 -16.86 15.47
CA GLU A 151 -38.08 -15.85 14.53
C GLU A 151 -36.91 -15.17 13.80
N ILE A 152 -35.86 -14.76 14.54
CA ILE A 152 -34.66 -14.13 13.96
C ILE A 152 -33.90 -15.13 13.07
N LYS A 153 -33.84 -16.41 13.48
CA LYS A 153 -33.25 -17.47 12.67
C LYS A 153 -33.98 -17.65 11.34
N GLU A 154 -35.32 -17.68 11.36
CA GLU A 154 -36.11 -17.82 10.13
C GLU A 154 -35.92 -16.61 9.20
N LYS A 155 -35.88 -15.39 9.75
CA LYS A 155 -35.59 -14.16 8.99
C LYS A 155 -34.19 -14.13 8.38
N SER A 156 -33.26 -14.91 8.91
CA SER A 156 -31.87 -14.98 8.43
C SER A 156 -31.60 -16.21 7.55
N LYS A 157 -32.62 -16.99 7.24
CA LYS A 157 -32.51 -18.22 6.46
C LYS A 157 -32.08 -17.89 5.02
N MET A 158 -31.24 -18.75 4.47
CA MET A 158 -30.79 -18.68 3.07
C MET A 158 -31.22 -19.94 2.32
N ALA A 159 -31.37 -19.79 1.00
CA ALA A 159 -31.55 -20.93 0.11
C ALA A 159 -30.27 -21.78 0.03
N ILE A 160 -30.41 -23.06 -0.33
CA ILE A 160 -29.28 -24.00 -0.40
C ILE A 160 -28.28 -23.57 -1.49
N GLU A 161 -28.78 -23.05 -2.61
CA GLU A 161 -27.97 -22.55 -3.71
C GLU A 161 -27.12 -21.36 -3.27
N GLU A 162 -27.71 -20.43 -2.53
CA GLU A 162 -26.99 -19.30 -1.95
C GLU A 162 -25.95 -19.79 -0.93
N TRP A 163 -26.33 -20.69 -0.01
CA TRP A 163 -25.39 -21.28 0.95
C TRP A 163 -24.16 -21.87 0.25
N ASN A 164 -24.38 -22.68 -0.78
CA ASN A 164 -23.31 -23.32 -1.53
C ASN A 164 -22.47 -22.32 -2.35
N GLN A 165 -23.00 -21.15 -2.70
CA GLN A 165 -22.22 -20.09 -3.34
C GLN A 165 -21.36 -19.33 -2.32
N LEU A 166 -21.91 -19.05 -1.14
CA LEU A 166 -21.24 -18.25 -0.11
C LEU A 166 -20.12 -19.03 0.60
N PHE A 167 -20.39 -20.29 0.98
CA PHE A 167 -19.44 -21.14 1.72
C PHE A 167 -18.44 -21.85 0.79
N THR A 168 -17.76 -21.07 -0.06
CA THR A 168 -16.70 -21.53 -0.97
C THR A 168 -15.39 -20.80 -0.66
N GLY A 169 -14.26 -21.48 -0.86
CA GLY A 169 -12.94 -20.92 -0.57
C GLY A 169 -12.43 -19.91 -1.60
N HIS A 170 -13.12 -19.71 -2.73
CA HIS A 170 -12.69 -18.83 -3.81
C HIS A 170 -13.84 -17.98 -4.31
N TRP A 171 -13.70 -16.66 -4.22
CA TRP A 171 -14.69 -15.70 -4.69
C TRP A 171 -14.14 -14.91 -5.88
N ASN A 172 -14.84 -15.01 -7.01
CA ASN A 172 -14.53 -14.24 -8.22
C ASN A 172 -15.45 -13.02 -8.28
N ILE A 173 -15.00 -11.90 -7.71
CA ILE A 173 -15.79 -10.67 -7.64
C ILE A 173 -14.94 -9.55 -8.27
N PRO A 174 -15.44 -8.81 -9.26
CA PRO A 174 -14.70 -7.70 -9.85
C PRO A 174 -14.45 -6.62 -8.80
N GLY A 175 -13.30 -5.93 -8.89
CA GLY A 175 -13.03 -4.78 -8.04
C GLY A 175 -13.87 -3.57 -8.46
N GLU A 176 -14.23 -2.72 -7.50
CA GLU A 176 -14.91 -1.44 -7.77
C GLU A 176 -13.96 -0.42 -8.42
N LYS A 177 -14.50 0.41 -9.33
CA LYS A 177 -13.75 1.52 -9.96
C LYS A 177 -13.41 2.59 -8.93
N GLN A 178 -12.13 2.96 -8.84
CA GLN A 178 -11.59 3.93 -7.87
C GLN A 178 -11.82 5.40 -8.30
N ASP A 179 -12.97 5.73 -8.90
CA ASP A 179 -13.19 7.03 -9.55
C ASP A 179 -13.47 8.18 -8.56
N LYS A 180 -13.83 7.89 -7.31
CA LYS A 180 -14.15 8.92 -6.30
C LYS A 180 -13.57 8.67 -4.90
N HIS A 181 -13.38 7.42 -4.48
CA HIS A 181 -12.99 7.08 -3.10
C HIS A 181 -11.92 5.98 -3.06
N LEU A 182 -10.89 6.18 -2.25
CA LEU A 182 -9.74 5.28 -2.16
C LEU A 182 -10.10 3.96 -1.47
N ALA A 183 -9.67 2.85 -2.10
CA ALA A 183 -9.56 1.50 -1.54
C ALA A 183 -10.82 0.95 -0.84
N VAL A 184 -11.87 0.69 -1.63
CA VAL A 184 -13.06 -0.02 -1.17
C VAL A 184 -13.10 -1.42 -1.77
N PHE A 185 -13.35 -2.43 -0.95
CA PHE A 185 -13.89 -3.69 -1.46
C PHE A 185 -15.34 -3.46 -1.93
N PRO A 186 -15.81 -4.21 -2.95
CA PRO A 186 -17.21 -4.17 -3.40
C PRO A 186 -18.18 -4.50 -2.25
N GLU A 187 -19.38 -3.93 -2.26
CA GLU A 187 -20.45 -4.21 -1.27
C GLU A 187 -20.79 -5.71 -1.20
N GLU A 188 -20.60 -6.43 -2.29
CA GLU A 188 -20.79 -7.88 -2.34
C GLU A 188 -19.96 -8.62 -1.27
N ILE A 189 -18.74 -8.17 -0.98
CA ILE A 189 -17.86 -8.81 0.02
C ILE A 189 -18.49 -8.78 1.43
N PRO A 190 -18.76 -7.61 2.05
CA PRO A 190 -19.40 -7.54 3.35
C PRO A 190 -20.81 -8.14 3.30
N ARG A 191 -21.57 -7.98 2.22
CA ARG A 191 -22.91 -8.60 2.09
C ARG A 191 -22.85 -10.11 2.30
N ARG A 192 -21.92 -10.80 1.62
CA ARG A 192 -21.71 -12.25 1.79
C ARG A 192 -21.34 -12.61 3.23
N LEU A 193 -20.36 -11.91 3.80
CA LEU A 193 -19.87 -12.18 5.15
C LEU A 193 -20.95 -11.96 6.22
N ILE A 194 -21.77 -10.90 6.09
CA ILE A 194 -22.90 -10.61 6.97
C ILE A 194 -23.93 -11.73 6.89
N LYS A 195 -24.27 -12.20 5.68
CA LYS A 195 -25.21 -13.32 5.51
C LYS A 195 -24.68 -14.64 6.06
N MET A 196 -23.38 -14.90 5.92
CA MET A 196 -22.76 -16.13 6.42
C MET A 196 -22.65 -16.17 7.95
N PHE A 197 -22.38 -15.03 8.59
CA PHE A 197 -21.86 -15.00 9.96
C PHE A 197 -22.63 -14.10 10.94
N SER A 198 -23.80 -13.59 10.57
CA SER A 198 -24.68 -12.83 11.47
C SER A 198 -26.15 -13.11 11.21
N PHE A 199 -26.99 -12.78 12.19
CA PHE A 199 -28.44 -12.79 12.10
C PHE A 199 -29.02 -11.38 11.98
N VAL A 200 -30.29 -11.26 11.56
CA VAL A 200 -31.02 -9.98 11.55
C VAL A 200 -30.94 -9.35 12.95
N ASN A 201 -30.76 -8.03 13.01
CA ASN A 201 -30.53 -7.22 14.22
C ASN A 201 -29.15 -7.36 14.88
N ASP A 202 -28.29 -8.27 14.44
CA ASP A 202 -26.92 -8.33 14.93
C ASP A 202 -26.15 -7.03 14.60
N THR A 203 -25.14 -6.72 15.40
CA THR A 203 -24.28 -5.55 15.22
C THR A 203 -22.99 -5.92 14.50
N VAL A 204 -22.73 -5.28 13.36
CA VAL A 204 -21.53 -5.42 12.54
C VAL A 204 -20.57 -4.26 12.80
N LEU A 205 -19.30 -4.55 13.10
CA LEU A 205 -18.26 -3.56 13.35
C LEU A 205 -17.29 -3.46 12.16
N ASP A 206 -16.92 -2.24 11.78
CA ASP A 206 -15.81 -1.95 10.87
C ASP A 206 -14.85 -0.89 11.47
N PRO A 207 -13.70 -1.28 12.04
CA PRO A 207 -12.72 -0.34 12.59
C PRO A 207 -12.02 0.54 11.54
N PHE A 208 -12.17 0.24 10.24
CA PHE A 208 -11.57 0.99 9.14
C PHE A 208 -12.64 1.28 8.07
N LEU A 209 -13.68 2.01 8.46
CA LEU A 209 -14.95 2.15 7.74
C LEU A 209 -14.80 2.74 6.33
N GLY A 210 -13.86 3.66 6.12
CA GLY A 210 -13.63 4.31 4.82
C GLY A 210 -14.90 5.00 4.32
N SER A 211 -15.35 4.62 3.13
CA SER A 211 -16.56 5.19 2.52
C SER A 211 -17.89 4.59 3.01
N GLY A 212 -17.87 3.74 4.04
CA GLY A 212 -19.09 3.20 4.66
C GLY A 212 -19.71 1.99 3.97
N THR A 213 -18.95 1.25 3.17
CA THR A 213 -19.49 0.09 2.42
C THR A 213 -19.99 -1.03 3.34
N THR A 214 -19.29 -1.32 4.44
CA THR A 214 -19.72 -2.33 5.42
C THR A 214 -21.03 -1.92 6.09
N SER A 215 -21.18 -0.65 6.49
CA SER A 215 -22.42 -0.13 7.06
C SER A 215 -23.58 -0.14 6.07
N LEU A 216 -23.33 0.15 4.79
CA LEU A 216 -24.35 0.04 3.75
C LEU A 216 -24.86 -1.41 3.62
N ALA A 217 -23.95 -2.38 3.52
CA ALA A 217 -24.32 -3.79 3.43
C ALA A 217 -25.09 -4.27 4.67
N ALA A 218 -24.68 -3.82 5.86
CA ALA A 218 -25.38 -4.12 7.12
C ALA A 218 -26.80 -3.54 7.12
N LYS A 219 -26.96 -2.26 6.75
CA LYS A 219 -28.27 -1.61 6.62
C LYS A 219 -29.18 -2.38 5.66
N ASN A 220 -28.68 -2.71 4.46
CA ASN A 220 -29.43 -3.41 3.42
C ASN A 220 -29.85 -4.84 3.83
N LEU A 221 -29.15 -5.43 4.81
CA LEU A 221 -29.45 -6.74 5.36
C LEU A 221 -30.12 -6.69 6.73
N GLU A 222 -30.64 -5.54 7.16
CA GLU A 222 -31.33 -5.38 8.46
C GLU A 222 -30.43 -5.74 9.67
N ARG A 223 -29.14 -5.37 9.60
CA ARG A 223 -28.19 -5.43 10.72
C ARG A 223 -27.89 -4.02 11.22
N ASN A 224 -27.54 -3.94 12.50
CA ASN A 224 -26.95 -2.73 13.07
C ASN A 224 -25.49 -2.62 12.62
N SER A 225 -24.94 -1.40 12.57
CA SER A 225 -23.52 -1.21 12.25
C SER A 225 -22.86 -0.15 13.09
N ILE A 226 -21.60 -0.39 13.44
CA ILE A 226 -20.70 0.56 14.08
C ILE A 226 -19.46 0.65 13.20
N GLY A 227 -18.95 1.85 12.93
CA GLY A 227 -17.73 1.99 12.14
C GLY A 227 -16.91 3.20 12.54
N TYR A 228 -15.60 3.07 12.39
CA TYR A 228 -14.62 4.08 12.75
C TYR A 228 -13.90 4.59 11.50
N GLU A 229 -13.82 5.90 11.37
CA GLU A 229 -13.12 6.56 10.26
C GLU A 229 -12.39 7.80 10.79
N ILE A 230 -11.10 7.89 10.51
CA ILE A 230 -10.22 8.95 11.02
C ILE A 230 -10.19 10.17 10.10
N ASN A 231 -10.46 10.00 8.81
CA ASN A 231 -10.46 11.10 7.86
C ASN A 231 -11.88 11.71 7.77
N PRO A 232 -12.06 12.96 8.26
CA PRO A 232 -13.36 13.61 8.32
C PRO A 232 -14.00 13.85 6.93
N HIS A 233 -13.22 13.82 5.85
CA HIS A 233 -13.76 13.95 4.49
C HIS A 233 -14.69 12.80 4.10
N TYR A 234 -14.53 11.61 4.71
CA TYR A 234 -15.42 10.48 4.45
C TYR A 234 -16.81 10.64 5.08
N ILE A 235 -16.99 11.53 6.06
CA ILE A 235 -18.27 11.72 6.75
C ILE A 235 -19.39 12.09 5.77
N SER A 236 -19.13 13.02 4.83
CA SER A 236 -20.12 13.45 3.84
C SER A 236 -20.50 12.29 2.89
N ILE A 237 -19.52 11.48 2.51
CA ILE A 237 -19.66 10.32 1.63
C ILE A 237 -20.46 9.21 2.32
N ILE A 238 -20.15 8.91 3.58
CA ILE A 238 -20.88 7.94 4.39
C ILE A 238 -22.35 8.36 4.51
N LYS A 239 -22.61 9.65 4.82
CA LYS A 239 -23.99 10.16 4.93
C LYS A 239 -24.79 10.03 3.64
N GLU A 240 -24.15 10.31 2.50
CA GLU A 240 -24.77 10.16 1.19
C GLU A 240 -25.01 8.69 0.83
N LYS A 241 -24.01 7.84 1.06
CA LYS A 241 -24.11 6.40 0.78
C LYS A 241 -25.19 5.71 1.61
N LEU A 242 -25.37 6.13 2.87
CA LEU A 242 -26.42 5.61 3.73
C LEU A 242 -27.80 6.27 3.48
N SER A 243 -27.92 7.10 2.44
CA SER A 243 -29.15 7.81 2.04
C SER A 243 -29.78 8.65 3.17
N LEU A 244 -28.96 9.26 4.02
CA LEU A 244 -29.43 10.01 5.20
C LEU A 244 -29.95 11.42 4.87
N LYS A 245 -29.86 11.85 3.60
CA LYS A 245 -30.31 13.18 3.15
C LYS A 245 -31.82 13.23 2.87
N ASP A 246 -32.42 12.12 2.48
CA ASP A 246 -33.84 12.01 2.16
C ASP A 246 -34.54 11.22 3.26
N LYS A 247 -34.69 11.81 4.46
CA LYS A 247 -35.47 11.19 5.54
C LYS A 247 -36.92 11.08 5.09
N GLY A 248 -37.31 9.92 4.57
CA GLY A 248 -38.71 9.56 4.45
C GLY A 248 -39.29 9.41 5.85
N PHE A 249 -40.55 9.79 6.05
CA PHE A 249 -41.29 9.64 7.31
C PHE A 249 -41.36 8.17 7.82
N PHE A 250 -40.91 7.21 7.01
CA PHE A 250 -40.90 5.76 7.27
C PHE A 250 -39.51 5.15 7.50
N ASP A 251 -38.44 5.95 7.57
CA ASP A 251 -37.09 5.41 7.80
C ASP A 251 -36.96 4.86 9.23
N LYS A 252 -36.79 3.54 9.35
CA LYS A 252 -36.66 2.80 10.62
C LYS A 252 -35.26 2.87 11.25
N PHE A 253 -34.35 3.69 10.74
CA PHE A 253 -32.93 3.67 11.11
C PHE A 253 -32.49 5.00 11.73
N SER A 254 -31.82 4.92 12.87
CA SER A 254 -31.09 6.04 13.46
C SER A 254 -29.63 6.03 12.99
N PHE A 255 -29.05 7.22 12.83
CA PHE A 255 -27.64 7.39 12.55
C PHE A 255 -27.07 8.43 13.51
N GLU A 256 -26.03 8.03 14.24
CA GLU A 256 -25.34 8.88 15.20
C GLU A 256 -23.88 9.03 14.78
N LEU A 257 -23.39 10.26 14.80
CA LEU A 257 -21.99 10.57 14.57
C LEU A 257 -21.41 11.09 15.88
N ALA A 258 -20.54 10.31 16.50
CA ALA A 258 -19.76 10.75 17.64
C ALA A 258 -18.35 11.10 17.18
N GLN A 259 -17.83 12.24 17.65
CA GLN A 259 -16.42 12.58 17.52
C GLN A 259 -15.77 12.35 18.88
N ASN A 260 -14.93 11.32 18.97
CA ASN A 260 -14.21 11.04 20.20
C ASN A 260 -13.18 12.16 20.45
N GLY A 261 -13.02 12.55 21.72
CA GLY A 261 -11.97 13.47 22.13
C GLY A 261 -10.59 12.87 21.90
N GLU A 262 -9.59 13.73 21.68
CA GLU A 262 -8.19 13.32 21.71
C GLU A 262 -7.75 13.08 23.15
N ASP A 263 -8.10 11.91 23.70
CA ASP A 263 -7.38 11.44 24.87
C ASP A 263 -5.90 11.30 24.49
N LYS A 264 -5.00 11.87 25.30
CA LYS A 264 -3.56 11.71 25.12
C LYS A 264 -3.18 10.26 25.44
N ILE A 265 -3.36 9.37 24.47
CA ILE A 265 -2.97 7.97 24.57
C ILE A 265 -1.53 7.85 24.08
N GLU A 266 -0.63 7.41 24.97
CA GLU A 266 0.74 7.05 24.62
C GLU A 266 0.77 5.67 23.96
N TRP A 267 0.52 5.63 22.65
CA TRP A 267 0.39 4.38 21.87
C TRP A 267 1.57 3.41 22.02
N LYS A 268 2.78 3.93 22.26
CA LYS A 268 3.96 3.09 22.50
C LYS A 268 3.85 2.26 23.78
N GLU A 269 3.21 2.80 24.83
CA GLU A 269 2.98 2.05 26.06
C GLU A 269 1.89 1.00 25.88
N GLU A 270 0.83 1.31 25.11
CA GLU A 270 -0.20 0.32 24.79
C GLU A 270 0.36 -0.84 23.94
N ILE A 271 1.23 -0.55 22.97
CA ILE A 271 1.91 -1.60 22.18
C ILE A 271 2.75 -2.51 23.09
N ARG A 272 3.40 -1.98 24.13
CA ARG A 272 4.19 -2.80 25.07
C ARG A 272 3.35 -3.76 25.90
N LYS A 273 2.05 -3.50 26.06
CA LYS A 273 1.10 -4.36 26.77
C LYS A 273 0.56 -5.49 25.90
N LEU A 274 0.80 -5.47 24.59
CA LEU A 274 0.31 -6.50 23.67
C LEU A 274 0.93 -7.87 24.01
N PRO A 275 0.18 -8.97 23.87
CA PRO A 275 0.68 -10.32 24.16
C PRO A 275 1.77 -10.76 23.16
N TYR A 276 1.78 -10.15 21.97
CA TYR A 276 2.80 -10.34 20.95
C TYR A 276 3.14 -9.00 20.32
N ILE A 277 4.43 -8.69 20.30
CA ILE A 277 5.00 -7.52 19.63
C ILE A 277 5.81 -8.05 18.45
N PHE A 278 5.37 -7.74 17.24
CA PHE A 278 6.09 -8.10 16.04
C PHE A 278 7.42 -7.35 15.99
N LYS A 279 8.47 -8.06 15.59
CA LYS A 279 9.79 -7.50 15.28
C LYS A 279 10.15 -7.92 13.87
N ASP A 280 10.46 -6.96 13.00
CA ASP A 280 10.84 -7.31 11.62
C ASP A 280 12.21 -8.01 11.64
N PRO A 281 12.33 -9.29 11.20
CA PRO A 281 13.63 -9.96 11.13
C PRO A 281 14.58 -9.30 10.14
N VAL A 282 14.06 -8.52 9.18
CA VAL A 282 14.86 -7.76 8.24
C VAL A 282 14.96 -6.33 8.76
N LYS A 283 16.10 -5.99 9.39
CA LYS A 283 16.37 -4.62 9.80
C LYS A 283 16.38 -3.71 8.58
N PHE A 284 15.42 -2.78 8.54
CA PHE A 284 15.34 -1.78 7.50
C PHE A 284 16.51 -0.81 7.63
N ASP A 285 17.38 -0.80 6.63
CA ASP A 285 18.37 0.24 6.49
C ASP A 285 17.65 1.44 5.84
N LYS A 286 17.27 2.47 6.63
CA LYS A 286 16.65 3.73 6.16
C LYS A 286 17.64 4.55 5.30
N LYS A 287 18.27 3.93 4.28
CA LYS A 287 19.30 4.54 3.44
C LYS A 287 18.72 5.51 2.41
N VAL A 288 17.42 5.41 2.11
CA VAL A 288 16.69 6.41 1.32
C VAL A 288 15.35 6.69 1.99
N ASP A 289 15.11 7.96 2.30
CA ASP A 289 13.83 8.44 2.79
C ASP A 289 12.74 8.23 1.72
N PRO A 290 11.71 7.40 1.95
CA PRO A 290 10.59 7.23 1.03
C PRO A 290 9.90 8.55 0.68
N ARG A 291 10.00 9.58 1.54
CA ARG A 291 9.48 10.93 1.28
C ARG A 291 10.14 11.61 0.07
N LYS A 292 11.41 11.28 -0.21
CA LYS A 292 12.15 11.82 -1.37
C LYS A 292 11.80 11.13 -2.68
N LEU A 293 11.28 9.90 -2.59
CA LEU A 293 10.81 9.13 -3.72
C LEU A 293 9.28 9.00 -3.63
N GLN A 294 8.56 10.01 -4.13
CA GLN A 294 7.09 9.94 -4.28
C GLN A 294 6.70 8.72 -5.14
N PHE A 295 6.47 7.59 -4.48
CA PHE A 295 5.92 6.36 -5.05
C PHE A 295 4.42 6.23 -4.78
N GLY A 296 3.87 7.07 -3.89
CA GLY A 296 2.43 7.28 -3.78
C GLY A 296 1.91 8.07 -4.98
N SER A 297 0.74 7.67 -5.48
CA SER A 297 0.01 8.43 -6.49
C SER A 297 -0.53 9.72 -5.87
N LYS A 298 0.19 10.85 -6.03
CA LYS A 298 -0.47 12.15 -5.94
C LYS A 298 -1.37 12.32 -7.16
N ILE A 299 -2.64 12.60 -6.92
CA ILE A 299 -3.65 12.86 -7.95
C ILE A 299 -3.17 14.03 -8.81
N ASN A 300 -2.89 13.75 -10.07
CA ASN A 300 -2.94 14.77 -11.11
C ASN A 300 -3.53 14.11 -12.36
N ASN A 301 -4.79 14.44 -12.63
CA ASN A 301 -5.53 14.02 -13.82
C ASN A 301 -4.72 14.38 -15.07
N LYS A 302 -4.06 13.39 -15.69
CA LYS A 302 -3.85 13.27 -17.14
C LYS A 302 -3.05 12.01 -17.47
N ASN A 303 -3.72 11.10 -18.18
CA ASN A 303 -3.16 9.91 -18.83
C ASN A 303 -2.11 10.28 -19.87
N SER A 304 -0.87 9.85 -19.63
CA SER A 304 0.08 9.37 -20.63
C SER A 304 1.21 8.65 -19.87
N LYS A 305 1.96 7.74 -20.51
CA LYS A 305 3.23 7.21 -19.97
C LYS A 305 4.17 8.39 -19.72
N ARG A 306 4.08 9.03 -18.56
CA ARG A 306 4.92 10.18 -18.20
C ARG A 306 6.27 9.64 -17.77
N GLU A 307 7.26 9.76 -18.65
CA GLU A 307 8.66 9.83 -18.20
C GLU A 307 8.71 10.91 -17.12
N LYS A 308 9.11 10.55 -15.89
CA LYS A 308 9.23 11.51 -14.78
C LYS A 308 10.41 12.43 -15.11
N TYR A 309 10.11 13.71 -15.23
CA TYR A 309 11.09 14.76 -15.47
C TYR A 309 11.52 15.40 -14.16
N TYR A 310 12.79 15.77 -14.08
CA TYR A 310 13.44 16.42 -12.95
C TYR A 310 14.17 17.67 -13.42
N ILE A 311 14.51 18.55 -12.48
CA ILE A 311 15.42 19.69 -12.72
C ILE A 311 16.71 19.46 -11.94
N ILE A 312 17.86 19.77 -12.55
CA ILE A 312 19.15 19.75 -11.84
C ILE A 312 19.24 21.03 -11.00
N LYS A 313 19.28 20.88 -9.68
CA LYS A 313 19.41 21.98 -8.72
C LYS A 313 20.87 22.44 -8.61
N ASP A 314 21.79 21.49 -8.58
CA ASP A 314 23.22 21.79 -8.54
C ASP A 314 24.06 20.67 -9.16
N VAL A 315 25.25 21.03 -9.63
CA VAL A 315 26.29 20.13 -10.16
C VAL A 315 27.43 20.11 -9.16
N ILE A 316 27.51 19.04 -8.36
CA ILE A 316 28.49 18.92 -7.27
C ILE A 316 29.87 18.54 -7.84
N SER A 317 29.90 17.62 -8.80
CA SER A 317 31.10 17.21 -9.54
C SER A 317 30.72 16.70 -10.94
N PRO A 318 31.70 16.41 -11.83
CA PRO A 318 31.41 15.88 -13.18
C PRO A 318 30.61 14.57 -13.17
N GLU A 319 30.68 13.83 -12.07
CA GLU A 319 30.00 12.55 -11.87
C GLU A 319 28.83 12.65 -10.89
N LEU A 320 28.67 13.74 -10.11
CA LEU A 320 27.66 13.85 -9.04
C LEU A 320 26.79 15.10 -9.17
N LEU A 321 25.48 14.91 -9.18
CA LEU A 321 24.46 15.94 -9.38
C LEU A 321 23.44 15.94 -8.24
N LEU A 322 22.91 17.12 -7.91
CA LEU A 322 21.78 17.30 -7.00
C LEU A 322 20.56 17.69 -7.82
N ILE A 323 19.47 16.92 -7.70
CA ILE A 323 18.22 17.21 -8.39
C ILE A 323 17.23 17.95 -7.48
N ASP A 324 16.19 18.54 -8.07
CA ASP A 324 15.17 19.37 -7.41
C ASP A 324 14.49 18.74 -6.18
N ASN A 325 14.31 17.42 -6.15
CA ASN A 325 13.76 16.70 -4.99
C ASN A 325 14.79 16.44 -3.87
N GLY A 326 16.01 16.98 -3.97
CA GLY A 326 17.06 16.85 -2.96
C GLY A 326 17.82 15.53 -2.96
N LEU A 327 17.68 14.71 -4.01
CA LEU A 327 18.41 13.45 -4.18
C LEU A 327 19.74 13.68 -4.92
N LYS A 328 20.82 13.05 -4.43
CA LYS A 328 22.12 13.02 -5.10
C LYS A 328 22.18 11.84 -6.07
N VAL A 329 22.46 12.13 -7.34
CA VAL A 329 22.60 11.12 -8.39
C VAL A 329 24.01 11.13 -8.94
N ARG A 330 24.57 9.93 -9.16
CA ARG A 330 25.88 9.75 -9.78
C ARG A 330 25.71 9.28 -11.22
N LEU A 331 26.40 9.92 -12.16
CA LEU A 331 26.38 9.56 -13.56
C LEU A 331 27.16 8.27 -13.77
N LEU A 332 26.46 7.23 -14.22
CA LEU A 332 27.04 5.91 -14.44
C LEU A 332 28.02 5.93 -15.64
N GLY A 333 29.19 5.32 -15.44
CA GLY A 333 30.25 5.23 -16.45
C GLY A 333 31.10 6.48 -16.63
N ILE A 334 30.92 7.49 -15.77
CA ILE A 334 31.69 8.74 -15.77
C ILE A 334 32.69 8.73 -14.63
N LYS A 335 33.97 8.94 -14.97
CA LYS A 335 35.05 9.12 -14.01
C LYS A 335 35.61 10.53 -14.12
N ARG A 336 35.70 11.23 -12.99
CA ARG A 336 36.31 12.55 -12.93
C ARG A 336 37.74 12.54 -13.48
N LYS A 337 37.99 13.46 -14.42
CA LYS A 337 39.32 13.83 -14.90
C LYS A 337 39.71 15.17 -14.25
N PRO A 338 40.78 15.24 -13.44
CA PRO A 338 41.11 16.46 -12.68
C PRO A 338 41.34 17.70 -13.57
N GLU A 339 42.02 17.51 -14.70
CA GLU A 339 42.39 18.57 -15.66
C GLU A 339 41.18 19.30 -16.24
N THR A 340 40.12 18.58 -16.57
CA THR A 340 38.91 19.08 -17.26
C THR A 340 37.70 19.18 -16.33
N SER A 341 37.91 19.04 -15.02
CA SER A 341 36.82 18.93 -14.04
C SER A 341 35.95 20.19 -13.99
N CYS A 342 36.54 21.38 -14.13
CA CYS A 342 35.80 22.64 -14.13
C CYS A 342 34.95 22.78 -15.41
N GLU A 343 35.53 22.45 -16.56
CA GLU A 343 34.87 22.49 -17.86
C GLU A 343 33.70 21.49 -17.93
N ALA A 344 33.87 20.30 -17.36
CA ALA A 344 32.81 19.30 -17.26
C ALA A 344 31.62 19.77 -16.42
N ILE A 345 31.89 20.43 -15.29
CA ILE A 345 30.85 21.02 -14.42
C ILE A 345 30.12 22.14 -15.17
N GLU A 346 30.86 23.03 -15.83
CA GLU A 346 30.28 24.13 -16.60
C GLU A 346 29.44 23.62 -17.77
N PHE A 347 29.90 22.59 -18.48
CA PHE A 347 29.15 21.91 -19.53
C PHE A 347 27.83 21.35 -19.00
N LEU A 348 27.86 20.65 -17.86
CA LEU A 348 26.65 20.12 -17.23
C LEU A 348 25.70 21.24 -16.84
N ARG A 349 26.19 22.28 -16.15
CA ARG A 349 25.40 23.45 -15.75
C ARG A 349 24.72 24.10 -16.95
N LYS A 350 25.48 24.41 -18.01
CA LYS A 350 24.94 24.99 -19.26
C LYS A 350 23.92 24.07 -19.94
N SER A 351 24.22 22.78 -19.99
CA SER A 351 23.36 21.79 -20.65
C SER A 351 22.06 21.53 -19.89
N THR A 352 22.06 21.67 -18.56
CA THR A 352 20.88 21.39 -17.72
C THR A 352 20.14 22.65 -17.28
N HIS A 353 20.70 23.84 -17.48
CA HIS A 353 20.08 25.11 -17.10
C HIS A 353 18.76 25.31 -17.85
N GLY A 354 17.66 25.49 -17.10
CA GLY A 354 16.32 25.66 -17.65
C GLY A 354 15.76 24.42 -18.36
N GLN A 355 16.47 23.29 -18.36
CA GLN A 355 16.05 22.07 -19.04
C GLN A 355 15.57 21.00 -18.06
N LYS A 356 14.57 20.25 -18.49
CA LYS A 356 14.09 19.07 -17.79
C LYS A 356 14.93 17.86 -18.18
N VAL A 357 15.23 17.02 -17.20
CA VAL A 357 16.00 15.79 -17.38
C VAL A 357 15.19 14.56 -16.98
N PHE A 358 15.47 13.42 -17.59
CA PHE A 358 14.97 12.13 -17.14
C PHE A 358 16.13 11.14 -16.99
N MET A 359 15.93 10.14 -16.15
CA MET A 359 16.97 9.18 -15.79
C MET A 359 16.58 7.78 -16.23
N LYS A 360 17.57 7.03 -16.72
CA LYS A 360 17.47 5.58 -16.89
C LYS A 360 18.49 4.89 -15.97
N PHE A 361 18.15 3.69 -15.56
CA PHE A 361 18.96 2.92 -14.60
C PHE A 361 19.50 1.66 -15.26
N ASP A 362 20.65 1.21 -14.80
CA ASP A 362 21.22 -0.09 -15.15
C ASP A 362 20.87 -1.15 -14.07
N MET A 363 21.43 -2.35 -14.20
CA MET A 363 21.30 -3.42 -13.19
C MET A 363 21.84 -2.97 -11.83
N ILE A 364 22.96 -2.26 -11.82
CA ILE A 364 23.54 -1.66 -10.61
C ILE A 364 22.93 -0.27 -10.44
N LYS A 365 22.25 -0.06 -9.31
CA LYS A 365 21.51 1.18 -9.03
C LYS A 365 22.19 2.10 -8.04
N PHE A 366 23.13 1.61 -7.25
CA PHE A 366 23.80 2.39 -6.21
C PHE A 366 25.28 2.08 -6.19
N ASP A 367 26.11 3.08 -5.86
CA ASP A 367 27.54 2.88 -5.58
C ASP A 367 27.78 2.54 -4.09
N HIS A 368 29.05 2.32 -3.73
CA HIS A 368 29.46 2.01 -2.35
C HIS A 368 29.13 3.13 -1.34
N ASP A 369 28.98 4.37 -1.84
CA ASP A 369 28.63 5.56 -1.06
C ASP A 369 27.11 5.85 -1.07
N ASN A 370 26.28 4.91 -1.55
CA ASN A 370 24.82 4.99 -1.69
C ASN A 370 24.31 6.11 -2.63
N ASN A 371 25.12 6.61 -3.55
CA ASN A 371 24.64 7.51 -4.59
C ASN A 371 23.86 6.72 -5.65
N LEU A 372 22.71 7.25 -6.09
CA LEU A 372 21.89 6.61 -7.12
C LEU A 372 22.60 6.73 -8.48
N LEU A 373 22.97 5.60 -9.06
CA LEU A 373 23.64 5.52 -10.36
C LEU A 373 22.64 5.64 -11.51
N CYS A 374 22.87 6.57 -12.43
CA CYS A 374 21.96 6.79 -13.54
C CYS A 374 22.63 7.19 -14.87
N TYR A 375 21.89 6.92 -15.95
CA TYR A 375 22.09 7.52 -17.25
C TYR A 375 21.18 8.73 -17.38
N LEU A 376 21.78 9.91 -17.55
CA LEU A 376 21.07 11.18 -17.58
C LEU A 376 20.77 11.62 -19.01
N TYR A 377 19.50 11.96 -19.25
CA TYR A 377 19.03 12.46 -20.54
C TYR A 377 18.33 13.80 -20.37
N LEU A 378 18.55 14.71 -21.30
CA LEU A 378 17.72 15.91 -21.46
C LEU A 378 16.35 15.54 -22.05
N GLN A 379 15.35 16.40 -21.89
CA GLN A 379 14.00 16.20 -22.44
C GLN A 379 14.00 15.96 -23.96
N ASN A 380 14.94 16.54 -24.69
CA ASN A 380 15.15 16.29 -26.12
C ASN A 380 15.87 14.95 -26.43
N LYS A 381 16.01 14.07 -25.42
CA LYS A 381 16.70 12.77 -25.47
C LYS A 381 18.23 12.82 -25.66
N THR A 382 18.85 13.98 -25.48
CA THR A 382 20.32 14.10 -25.47
C THR A 382 20.91 13.32 -24.30
N PHE A 383 21.82 12.39 -24.59
CA PHE A 383 22.45 11.54 -23.57
C PHE A 383 23.71 12.23 -23.01
N LEU A 384 23.63 12.75 -21.78
CA LEU A 384 24.68 13.60 -21.21
C LEU A 384 25.93 12.81 -20.83
N ASN A 385 25.81 11.59 -20.28
CA ASN A 385 26.96 10.76 -19.93
C ASN A 385 27.87 10.54 -21.16
N ALA A 386 27.28 10.22 -22.32
CA ALA A 386 28.05 10.04 -23.55
C ALA A 386 28.70 11.34 -24.05
N HIS A 387 28.05 12.50 -23.90
CA HIS A 387 28.60 13.78 -24.35
C HIS A 387 29.82 14.23 -23.54
N LEU A 388 29.81 13.97 -22.23
CA LEU A 388 30.96 14.23 -21.37
C LEU A 388 32.21 13.47 -21.86
N ILE A 389 32.04 12.18 -22.16
CA ILE A 389 33.14 11.33 -22.65
C ILE A 389 33.56 11.76 -24.05
N LYS A 390 32.62 11.94 -25.00
CA LYS A 390 32.90 12.33 -26.39
C LYS A 390 33.59 13.68 -26.54
N ARG A 391 33.49 14.56 -25.55
CA ARG A 391 34.18 15.86 -25.53
C ARG A 391 35.51 15.81 -24.80
N GLY A 392 35.95 14.64 -24.32
CA GLY A 392 37.18 14.49 -23.54
C GLY A 392 37.12 15.11 -22.15
N LEU A 393 35.92 15.47 -21.66
CA LEU A 393 35.74 16.17 -20.38
C LEU A 393 35.85 15.23 -19.18
N THR A 394 35.64 13.94 -19.38
CA THR A 394 35.67 12.90 -18.35
C THR A 394 36.25 11.60 -18.89
N ASP A 395 36.83 10.77 -18.03
CA ASP A 395 37.22 9.41 -18.35
C ASP A 395 36.04 8.42 -18.16
N VAL A 396 36.27 7.18 -18.56
CA VAL A 396 35.32 6.08 -18.39
C VAL A 396 35.56 5.39 -17.05
N ASP A 397 34.51 5.32 -16.23
CA ASP A 397 34.57 4.58 -14.96
C ASP A 397 34.48 3.07 -15.24
N LEU A 398 35.48 2.30 -14.81
CA LEU A 398 35.54 0.84 -14.99
C LEU A 398 35.28 0.06 -13.69
N THR A 399 34.93 0.76 -12.61
CA THR A 399 34.66 0.14 -11.30
C THR A 399 33.39 -0.71 -11.28
N PHE A 400 32.46 -0.47 -12.22
CA PHE A 400 31.20 -1.18 -12.34
C PHE A 400 31.07 -1.81 -13.74
N ASN A 401 30.37 -2.94 -13.82
CA ASN A 401 29.94 -3.50 -15.10
C ASN A 401 28.56 -2.93 -15.47
N TYR A 402 28.46 -2.25 -16.61
CA TYR A 402 27.23 -1.59 -17.05
C TYR A 402 27.03 -1.65 -18.57
N LYS A 403 25.78 -1.54 -19.00
CA LYS A 403 25.33 -1.80 -20.38
C LYS A 403 26.09 -1.02 -21.46
N TYR A 404 26.44 0.24 -21.18
CA TYR A 404 27.11 1.12 -22.15
C TYR A 404 28.65 1.14 -22.05
N GLN A 405 29.26 0.27 -21.25
CA GLN A 405 30.70 0.28 -21.00
C GLN A 405 31.55 0.18 -22.28
N ASN A 406 31.29 -0.81 -23.13
CA ASN A 406 32.02 -0.95 -24.41
C ASN A 406 31.83 0.26 -25.34
N LYS A 407 30.64 0.87 -25.31
CA LYS A 407 30.33 2.06 -26.12
C LYS A 407 31.06 3.30 -25.63
N PHE A 408 31.20 3.46 -24.31
CA PHE A 408 31.97 4.54 -23.69
C PHE A 408 33.47 4.39 -23.94
N LEU A 409 33.99 3.16 -23.85
CA LEU A 409 35.37 2.86 -24.23
C LEU A 409 35.64 3.17 -25.71
N GLY A 410 34.69 2.88 -26.61
CA GLY A 410 34.78 3.26 -28.02
C GLY A 410 34.93 4.77 -28.23
N TYR A 411 34.11 5.59 -27.54
CA TYR A 411 34.23 7.05 -27.61
C TYR A 411 35.57 7.59 -27.10
N LEU A 412 36.15 6.93 -26.09
CA LEU A 412 37.45 7.31 -25.58
C LEU A 412 38.59 6.98 -26.56
N LYS A 413 38.47 5.87 -27.32
CA LYS A 413 39.43 5.50 -28.38
C LYS A 413 39.38 6.45 -29.58
N GLU A 414 38.18 6.77 -30.04
CA GLU A 414 37.95 7.74 -31.13
C GLU A 414 38.60 9.11 -30.82
N LEU A 415 38.60 9.54 -29.55
CA LEU A 415 39.25 10.78 -29.12
C LEU A 415 40.78 10.70 -29.06
N ARG A 416 41.34 9.50 -28.94
CA ARG A 416 42.78 9.26 -28.84
C ARG A 416 43.43 8.95 -30.19
N ASN A 417 42.66 8.96 -31.29
CA ASN A 417 43.09 8.55 -32.62
C ASN A 417 43.76 7.16 -32.64
N GLU A 418 43.10 6.16 -32.03
CA GLU A 418 43.38 4.72 -32.25
C GLU A 418 42.25 4.02 -33.00
#